data_AF-B9FU18-F1
#
_entry.id   AF-B9FU18-F1
#
_cell.length_a   1.000
_cell.length_b   1.000
_cell.length_c   1.000
_cell.angle_alpha   90.00
_cell.angle_beta   90.00
_cell.angle_gamma   90.00
#
_symmetry.space_group_name_H-M   'P 1'
#
loop_
_entity.id
_entity.type
_entity.pdbx_description
1 polymer ?
#
loop_
_entity_poly.entity_id
_entity_poly.type
_entity_poly.pdbx_seq_one_letter_code
_entity_poly.pdbx_strand_id
1 'polypeptide(L)'
;MDAGRDSEIAMGAFQPHHLNIGGQLARGQIHGFRMSLWYEHLGGEPHDDFLHPGSLECVRRVNEMANKHWELYASEELHEDLPGHLLTYPIAVAKDGTVAALPGAKFFPDTEAPVLGKKAINPLMTPDITS
;
A
#
# COMPACT_ATOMS: atom_id res chain seq x y z
N MET A 1 -6.38 -15.43 9.23
CA MET A 1 -6.36 -16.61 8.34
C MET A 1 -6.48 -17.85 9.20
N ASP A 2 -7.70 -18.36 9.37
CA ASP A 2 -8.05 -19.36 10.41
C ASP A 2 -8.28 -20.78 9.83
N ALA A 3 -8.41 -20.92 8.52
CA ALA A 3 -8.78 -22.15 7.79
C ALA A 3 -10.13 -22.80 8.19
N GLY A 4 -10.73 -22.42 9.32
CA GLY A 4 -12.06 -22.82 9.78
C GLY A 4 -13.20 -21.88 9.37
N ARG A 5 -12.91 -20.90 8.51
CA ARG A 5 -13.89 -19.94 7.97
C ARG A 5 -14.02 -20.17 6.47
N ASP A 6 -13.51 -19.27 5.65
CA ASP A 6 -13.50 -19.43 4.21
C ASP A 6 -12.38 -20.36 3.75
N SER A 7 -12.66 -21.15 2.71
CA SER A 7 -11.67 -22.02 2.07
C SER A 7 -10.76 -21.19 1.16
N GLU A 8 -9.46 -21.27 1.38
CA GLU A 8 -8.44 -20.55 0.60
C GLU A 8 -7.48 -21.53 -0.07
N ILE A 9 -6.90 -21.12 -1.20
CA ILE A 9 -5.79 -21.82 -1.85
C ILE A 9 -4.72 -20.80 -2.28
N ALA A 10 -3.46 -21.12 -2.02
CA ALA A 10 -2.32 -20.28 -2.40
C ALA A 10 -1.17 -21.14 -2.93
N MET A 11 -0.33 -20.53 -3.78
CA MET A 11 0.91 -21.15 -4.26
C MET A 11 2.10 -20.29 -3.83
N GLY A 12 3.17 -20.96 -3.40
CA GLY A 12 4.45 -20.35 -3.11
C GLY A 12 5.51 -20.97 -3.99
N ALA A 13 6.21 -20.14 -4.76
CA ALA A 13 7.30 -20.59 -5.61
C ALA A 13 8.42 -19.54 -5.65
N PHE A 14 9.63 -20.00 -5.96
CA PHE A 14 10.80 -19.16 -6.16
C PHE A 14 11.62 -19.73 -7.31
N GLN A 15 12.52 -18.93 -7.86
CA GLN A 15 13.44 -19.38 -8.92
C GLN A 15 14.80 -19.73 -8.29
N PRO A 16 15.24 -21.01 -8.27
CA PRO A 16 16.46 -21.43 -7.57
C PRO A 16 17.74 -20.73 -8.03
N HIS A 17 17.79 -20.25 -9.27
CA HIS A 17 18.93 -19.53 -9.84
C HIS A 17 18.80 -17.99 -9.75
N HIS A 18 17.75 -17.47 -9.12
CA HIS A 18 17.54 -16.02 -8.92
C HIS A 18 17.21 -15.73 -7.46
N LEU A 19 18.20 -15.86 -6.59
CA LEU A 19 18.07 -15.71 -5.14
C LEU A 19 18.85 -14.49 -4.62
N ASN A 20 18.42 -13.96 -3.47
CA ASN A 20 19.17 -12.93 -2.73
C ASN A 20 20.26 -13.57 -1.85
N ILE A 21 21.31 -14.16 -2.44
CA ILE A 21 22.38 -14.85 -1.71
C ILE A 21 23.74 -14.21 -2.02
N GLY A 22 24.61 -14.13 -1.01
CA GLY A 22 25.99 -13.67 -1.20
C GLY A 22 26.12 -12.22 -1.65
N GLY A 23 25.16 -11.36 -1.30
CA GLY A 23 25.12 -9.95 -1.72
C GLY A 23 24.58 -9.73 -3.14
N GLN A 24 24.24 -10.79 -3.87
CA GLN A 24 23.52 -10.67 -5.13
C GLN A 24 22.03 -10.42 -4.87
N LEU A 25 21.41 -9.65 -5.77
CA LEU A 25 19.97 -9.44 -5.75
C LEU A 25 19.30 -10.33 -6.80
N ALA A 26 18.17 -10.90 -6.45
CA ALA A 26 17.31 -11.63 -7.36
C ALA A 26 16.85 -10.70 -8.50
N ARG A 27 17.10 -11.15 -9.73
CA ARG A 27 16.74 -10.46 -10.98
C ARG A 27 16.02 -11.40 -11.96
N GLY A 28 15.16 -12.27 -11.41
CA GLY A 28 14.32 -13.18 -12.18
C GLY A 28 12.93 -12.60 -12.51
N GLN A 29 11.99 -13.48 -12.85
CA GLN A 29 10.60 -13.16 -13.16
C GLN A 29 9.88 -12.46 -11.99
N ILE A 30 10.14 -12.89 -10.75
CA ILE A 30 9.54 -12.24 -9.56
C ILE A 30 9.98 -10.77 -9.45
N HIS A 31 11.25 -10.48 -9.73
CA HIS A 31 11.76 -9.11 -9.73
C HIS A 31 11.12 -8.27 -10.84
N GLY A 32 11.03 -8.83 -12.06
CA GLY A 32 10.39 -8.16 -13.20
C GLY A 32 8.91 -7.89 -12.95
N PHE A 33 8.18 -8.86 -12.42
CA PHE A 33 6.77 -8.72 -12.06
C PHE A 33 6.55 -7.63 -11.01
N ARG A 34 7.36 -7.61 -9.94
CA ARG A 34 7.30 -6.53 -8.93
C ARG A 34 7.61 -5.16 -9.55
N MET A 35 8.62 -5.06 -10.41
CA MET A 35 8.91 -3.81 -11.11
C MET A 35 7.77 -3.36 -12.02
N SER A 36 7.09 -4.29 -12.70
CA SER A 36 5.91 -4.00 -13.52
C SER A 36 4.75 -3.43 -12.69
N LEU A 37 4.47 -4.01 -11.52
CA LEU A 37 3.46 -3.49 -10.59
C LEU A 37 3.84 -2.09 -10.07
N TRP A 38 5.12 -1.88 -9.75
CA TRP A 38 5.59 -0.58 -9.31
C TRP A 38 5.50 0.46 -10.42
N TYR A 39 5.84 0.09 -11.65
CA TYR A 39 5.68 0.93 -12.83
C TYR A 39 4.21 1.34 -13.00
N GLU A 40 3.28 0.38 -12.92
CA GLU A 40 1.84 0.64 -13.02
C GLU A 40 1.32 1.59 -11.92
N HIS A 41 1.70 1.34 -10.65
CA HIS A 41 1.14 2.09 -9.52
C HIS A 41 1.85 3.43 -9.25
N LEU A 42 3.12 3.57 -9.62
CA LEU A 42 3.92 4.78 -9.37
C LEU A 42 3.98 5.72 -10.57
N GLY A 43 3.21 5.46 -11.64
CA GLY A 43 3.04 6.42 -12.72
C GLY A 43 3.97 6.27 -13.92
N GLY A 44 4.50 5.06 -14.12
CA GLY A 44 5.28 4.73 -15.30
C GLY A 44 6.68 5.36 -15.35
N GLU A 45 7.15 5.96 -14.26
CA GLU A 45 8.50 6.50 -14.16
C GLU A 45 9.47 5.45 -13.60
N PRO A 46 10.48 5.01 -14.37
CA PRO A 46 11.50 4.12 -13.84
C PRO A 46 12.42 4.89 -12.88
N HIS A 47 12.81 4.25 -11.78
CA HIS A 47 13.81 4.80 -10.86
C HIS A 47 14.73 3.71 -10.31
N ASP A 48 16.03 4.00 -10.21
CA ASP A 48 17.05 3.04 -9.74
C ASP A 48 16.82 2.63 -8.28
N ASP A 49 16.35 3.55 -7.43
CA ASP A 49 15.95 3.23 -6.05
C ASP A 49 14.98 2.04 -5.97
N PHE A 50 14.09 1.88 -6.96
CA PHE A 50 13.12 0.77 -6.99
C PHE A 50 13.79 -0.59 -7.18
N LEU A 51 15.04 -0.65 -7.66
CA LEU A 51 15.83 -1.87 -7.76
C LEU A 51 16.28 -2.40 -6.38
N HIS A 52 16.20 -1.54 -5.35
CA HIS A 52 16.61 -1.79 -3.97
C HIS A 52 15.49 -1.46 -2.98
N PRO A 53 14.36 -2.20 -2.98
CA PRO A 53 13.19 -1.86 -2.16
C PRO A 53 13.41 -1.87 -0.64
N GLY A 54 14.49 -2.48 -0.16
CA GLY A 54 14.89 -2.44 1.25
C GLY A 54 15.73 -1.22 1.64
N SER A 55 16.07 -0.33 0.70
CA SER A 55 16.84 0.88 1.01
C SER A 55 15.96 1.98 1.56
N LEU A 56 16.53 2.83 2.43
CA LEU A 56 15.83 3.99 2.97
C LEU A 56 15.40 4.97 1.87
N GLU A 57 16.25 5.15 0.85
CA GLU A 57 15.98 6.04 -0.29
C GLU A 57 14.78 5.54 -1.12
N CYS A 58 14.67 4.22 -1.34
CA CYS A 58 13.52 3.65 -2.02
C CYS A 58 12.21 3.90 -1.27
N VAL A 59 12.20 3.61 0.04
CA VAL A 59 11.00 3.81 0.86
C VAL A 59 10.62 5.28 0.92
N ARG A 60 11.59 6.19 1.08
CA ARG A 60 11.35 7.65 1.07
C ARG A 60 10.73 8.10 -0.25
N ARG A 61 11.27 7.64 -1.38
CA ARG A 61 10.76 7.98 -2.71
C ARG A 61 9.33 7.48 -2.92
N VAL A 62 9.07 6.21 -2.63
CA VAL A 62 7.72 5.63 -2.75
C VAL A 62 6.71 6.41 -1.90
N ASN A 63 7.08 6.74 -0.66
CA ASN A 63 6.22 7.54 0.23
C ASN A 63 6.00 8.96 -0.30
N GLU A 64 7.03 9.62 -0.83
CA GLU A 64 6.90 10.96 -1.42
C GLU A 64 5.95 10.95 -2.61
N MET A 65 6.08 9.97 -3.51
CA MET A 65 5.17 9.81 -4.65
C MET A 65 3.73 9.53 -4.19
N ALA A 66 3.56 8.60 -3.25
CA ALA A 66 2.25 8.24 -2.72
C ALA A 66 1.55 9.39 -1.98
N ASN A 67 2.32 10.26 -1.29
CA ASN A 67 1.81 11.47 -0.66
C ASN A 67 1.34 12.49 -1.71
N LYS A 68 2.13 12.73 -2.76
CA LYS A 68 1.74 13.63 -3.86
C LYS A 68 0.47 13.14 -4.56
N HIS A 69 0.38 11.83 -4.84
CA HIS A 69 -0.83 11.27 -5.43
C HIS A 69 -2.05 11.40 -4.50
N TRP A 70 -1.87 11.20 -3.19
CA TRP A 70 -2.94 11.42 -2.21
C TRP A 70 -3.41 12.89 -2.20
N GLU A 71 -2.48 13.85 -2.20
CA GLU A 71 -2.80 15.29 -2.24
C GLU A 71 -3.60 15.65 -3.50
N LEU A 72 -3.23 15.11 -4.66
CA LEU A 72 -3.96 15.29 -5.91
C LEU A 72 -5.34 14.62 -5.88
N TYR A 73 -5.42 13.39 -5.38
CA TYR A 73 -6.66 12.62 -5.30
C TYR A 73 -7.69 13.23 -4.34
N ALA A 74 -7.23 13.78 -3.22
CA ALA A 74 -8.08 14.38 -2.19
C ALA A 74 -8.28 15.90 -2.38
N SER A 75 -7.77 16.47 -3.48
CA SER A 75 -7.96 17.88 -3.83
C SER A 75 -9.42 18.15 -4.21
N GLU A 76 -9.95 19.32 -3.83
CA GLU A 76 -11.26 19.81 -4.28
C GLU A 76 -11.26 20.18 -5.78
N GLU A 77 -10.08 20.53 -6.32
CA GLU A 77 -9.90 20.89 -7.73
C GLU A 77 -9.24 19.73 -8.49
N LEU A 78 -9.88 19.31 -9.58
CA LEU A 78 -9.31 18.37 -10.55
C LEU A 78 -8.60 19.15 -11.66
N HIS A 79 -7.29 18.99 -11.78
CA HIS A 79 -6.49 19.64 -12.82
C HIS A 79 -6.23 18.72 -14.02
N GLU A 80 -5.63 17.56 -13.76
CA GLU A 80 -5.22 16.57 -14.77
C GLU A 80 -5.46 15.16 -14.23
N ASP A 81 -5.30 14.14 -15.08
CA ASP A 81 -5.31 12.75 -14.65
C ASP A 81 -4.23 12.50 -13.58
N LEU A 82 -4.51 11.60 -12.64
CA LEU A 82 -3.52 11.24 -11.63
C LEU A 82 -2.28 10.64 -12.30
N PRO A 83 -1.07 11.14 -11.98
CA PRO A 83 0.14 10.64 -12.61
C PRO A 83 0.47 9.21 -12.19
N GLY A 84 -0.07 8.72 -11.07
CA GLY A 84 0.03 7.34 -10.60
C GLY A 84 -1.09 6.98 -9.62
N HIS A 85 -1.22 5.69 -9.30
CA HIS A 85 -2.36 5.16 -8.55
C HIS A 85 -2.02 4.74 -7.11
N LEU A 86 -0.75 4.69 -6.74
CA LEU A 86 -0.37 4.42 -5.36
C LEU A 86 -0.62 5.66 -4.51
N LEU A 87 -1.57 5.58 -3.58
CA LEU A 87 -1.90 6.64 -2.63
C LEU A 87 -1.40 6.26 -1.23
N THR A 88 -0.91 7.24 -0.48
CA THR A 88 -0.70 7.04 0.96
C THR A 88 -2.04 6.77 1.62
N TYR A 89 -2.14 5.66 2.37
CA TYR A 89 -3.36 5.38 3.14
C TYR A 89 -3.58 6.52 4.16
N PRO A 90 -4.80 7.10 4.28
CA PRO A 90 -5.00 8.41 4.91
C PRO A 90 -4.99 8.41 6.45
N ILE A 91 -3.99 7.76 7.04
CA ILE A 91 -3.71 7.73 8.48
C ILE A 91 -2.34 8.33 8.79
N ALA A 92 -2.21 8.87 9.99
CA ALA A 92 -0.96 9.26 10.62
C ALA A 92 -0.61 8.29 11.74
N VAL A 93 0.68 8.01 11.92
CA VAL A 93 1.20 7.23 13.03
C VAL A 93 2.05 8.15 13.90
N ALA A 94 1.65 8.33 15.17
CA ALA A 94 2.39 9.11 16.14
C ALA A 94 3.64 8.35 16.63
N LYS A 95 4.55 9.05 17.33
CA LYS A 95 5.81 8.48 17.83
C LYS A 95 5.60 7.29 18.79
N ASP A 96 4.47 7.25 19.48
CA ASP A 96 4.07 6.20 20.40
C ASP A 96 3.32 5.04 19.70
N GLY A 97 3.14 5.11 18.39
CA GLY A 97 2.41 4.12 17.59
C GLY A 97 0.90 4.38 17.52
N THR A 98 0.38 5.43 18.16
CA THR A 98 -1.05 5.78 18.06
C THR A 98 -1.41 6.13 16.62
N VAL A 99 -2.47 5.51 16.10
CA VAL A 99 -2.99 5.77 14.76
C VAL A 99 -4.10 6.81 14.83
N ALA A 100 -3.99 7.85 13.99
CA ALA A 100 -5.00 8.88 13.81
C ALA A 100 -5.32 9.04 12.32
N ALA A 101 -6.42 9.70 11.97
CA ALA A 101 -6.65 10.13 10.59
C ALA A 101 -5.64 11.21 10.21
N LEU A 102 -5.24 11.28 8.93
CA LEU A 102 -4.48 12.43 8.45
C LEU A 102 -5.29 13.73 8.68
N PRO A 103 -4.63 14.88 8.96
CA PRO A 103 -5.31 16.16 9.02
C PRO A 103 -6.14 16.41 7.75
N GLY A 104 -7.42 16.73 7.91
CA GLY A 104 -8.37 16.90 6.79
C GLY A 104 -9.04 15.61 6.30
N ALA A 105 -8.49 14.43 6.60
CA ALA A 105 -8.99 13.14 6.09
C ALA A 105 -9.81 12.35 7.14
N LYS A 106 -10.73 13.02 7.85
CA LYS A 106 -11.58 12.33 8.85
C LYS A 106 -12.43 11.23 8.21
N PHE A 107 -12.95 11.50 7.02
CA PHE A 107 -13.71 10.58 6.18
C PHE A 107 -12.95 10.35 4.87
N PHE A 108 -13.24 9.24 4.18
CA PHE A 108 -12.75 9.09 2.81
C PHE A 108 -13.38 10.17 1.91
N PRO A 109 -12.65 10.69 0.90
CA PRO A 109 -13.20 11.65 -0.06
C PRO A 109 -14.55 11.18 -0.59
N ASP A 110 -15.49 12.11 -0.75
CA ASP A 110 -16.86 11.88 -1.22
C ASP A 110 -17.74 10.97 -0.34
N THR A 111 -17.35 10.74 0.93
CA THR A 111 -18.11 9.90 1.85
C THR A 111 -18.27 10.50 3.24
N GLU A 112 -19.19 9.92 4.02
CA GLU A 112 -19.25 10.09 5.49
C GLU A 112 -18.62 8.90 6.24
N ALA A 113 -17.83 8.05 5.55
CA ALA A 113 -17.25 6.84 6.10
C ALA A 113 -15.92 7.14 6.82
N PRO A 114 -15.79 6.90 8.15
CA PRO A 114 -14.59 7.26 8.88
C PRO A 114 -13.38 6.42 8.44
N VAL A 115 -12.25 7.06 8.16
CA VAL A 115 -11.01 6.38 7.73
C VAL A 115 -10.52 5.34 8.74
N LEU A 116 -10.64 5.65 10.04
CA LEU A 116 -10.24 4.75 11.13
C LEU A 116 -11.25 3.62 11.39
N GLY A 117 -12.35 3.61 10.63
CA GLY A 117 -13.48 2.75 10.90
C GLY A 117 -14.20 3.09 12.21
N LYS A 118 -15.15 2.24 12.56
CA LYS A 118 -15.91 2.33 13.81
C LYS A 118 -16.26 0.92 14.26
N LYS A 119 -15.92 0.57 15.50
CA LYS A 119 -16.34 -0.70 16.07
C LYS A 119 -17.88 -0.78 16.06
N ALA A 120 -18.40 -1.85 15.47
CA ALA A 120 -19.84 -2.08 15.46
C ALA A 120 -20.36 -2.24 16.90
N ILE A 121 -21.44 -1.55 17.21
CA ILE A 121 -22.17 -1.69 18.50
C ILE A 121 -23.34 -2.68 18.39
N ASN A 122 -23.64 -3.14 17.17
CA ASN A 122 -24.70 -4.10 16.92
C ASN A 122 -24.27 -5.47 17.48
N PRO A 123 -25.03 -6.08 18.41
CA PRO A 123 -24.71 -7.39 18.97
C PRO A 123 -24.65 -8.52 17.93
N LEU A 124 -25.27 -8.33 16.76
CA LEU A 124 -25.22 -9.27 15.64
C LEU A 124 -23.93 -9.16 14.80
N MET A 125 -23.14 -8.10 14.97
CA MET A 125 -21.85 -7.91 14.30
C MET A 125 -20.73 -8.34 15.25
N THR A 126 -20.62 -9.64 15.45
CA THR A 126 -19.60 -10.26 16.29
C THR A 126 -18.27 -10.36 15.55
N PRO A 127 -17.12 -10.40 16.26
CA PRO A 127 -15.81 -10.42 15.61
C PRO A 127 -15.64 -11.58 14.61
N ASP A 128 -16.17 -12.76 14.88
CA ASP A 128 -16.12 -13.91 13.96
C ASP A 128 -16.69 -13.62 12.56
N ILE A 129 -17.63 -12.69 12.44
CA ILE A 129 -18.25 -12.26 11.19
C ILE A 129 -17.38 -11.26 10.42
N THR A 130 -16.63 -10.40 11.11
CA THR A 130 -15.85 -9.30 10.47
C THR A 130 -14.34 -9.49 10.48
N SER A 131 -13.83 -10.51 11.19
CA SER A 131 -12.37 -10.77 11.32
C SER A 131 -11.81 -11.52 10.12
#